data_AF-A0A379WXK3-F1
#
_entry.id   AF-A0A379WXK3-F1
#
_cell.length_a   1.000
_cell.length_b   1.000
_cell.length_c   1.000
_cell.angle_alpha   90.00
_cell.angle_beta   90.00
_cell.angle_gamma   90.00
#
_symmetry.space_group_name_H-M   'P 1'
#
loop_
_entity.id
_entity.type
_entity.pdbx_description
1 polymer ?
#
loop_
_entity_poly.entity_id
_entity_poly.type
_entity_poly.pdbx_seq_one_letter_code
_entity_poly.pdbx_strand_id
1 'polypeptide(L)'
;MAQAADRGVSLLVLPEGILARDDIDLDLPIRAAQPLDGAFMTRLQEESAHNNMTTIFTILVPSTPGRAVNMLVALRAGHIVARYAKLHLYDAFSMQESQSIDAGTVIAPVLDVEGVKVGLMTCYDLRFPDMALALALQGADVLALPTGWGSRPVERAAVVDAAGGESAGYHLLYDCGRGVW
;
A
#
# COMPACT_ATOMS: atom_id res chain seq x y z
N MET A 1 4.61 -0.27 14.48
CA MET A 1 4.82 -1.72 14.31
C MET A 1 4.82 -2.43 15.66
N ALA A 2 5.72 -2.12 16.60
CA ALA A 2 5.76 -2.73 17.94
C ALA A 2 4.40 -2.76 18.66
N GLN A 3 3.72 -1.61 18.78
CA GLN A 3 2.40 -1.54 19.41
C GLN A 3 1.32 -2.44 18.77
N ALA A 4 1.36 -2.64 17.44
CA ALA A 4 0.42 -3.51 16.75
C ALA A 4 0.77 -4.99 17.00
N ALA A 5 2.06 -5.32 17.00
CA ALA A 5 2.55 -6.65 17.33
C ALA A 5 2.19 -7.04 18.78
N ASP A 6 2.36 -6.13 19.75
CA ASP A 6 1.99 -6.35 21.16
C ASP A 6 0.48 -6.59 21.35
N ARG A 7 -0.34 -6.09 20.42
CA ARG A 7 -1.80 -6.31 20.39
C ARG A 7 -2.20 -7.59 19.62
N GLY A 8 -1.24 -8.38 19.16
CA GLY A 8 -1.50 -9.63 18.43
C GLY A 8 -2.03 -9.42 17.01
N VAL A 9 -1.73 -8.30 16.37
CA VAL A 9 -2.15 -8.01 14.99
C VAL A 9 -1.36 -8.88 14.00
N SER A 10 -2.08 -9.56 13.09
CA SER A 10 -1.46 -10.37 12.02
C SER A 10 -1.15 -9.58 10.74
N LEU A 11 -1.88 -8.48 10.50
CA LEU A 11 -1.75 -7.63 9.32
C LEU A 11 -1.85 -6.14 9.70
N LEU A 12 -0.82 -5.37 9.37
CA LEU A 12 -0.78 -3.92 9.53
C LEU A 12 -0.65 -3.26 8.15
N VAL A 13 -1.61 -2.43 7.78
CA VAL A 13 -1.56 -1.63 6.53
C VAL A 13 -1.29 -0.18 6.91
N LEU A 14 -0.16 0.35 6.45
CA LEU A 14 0.21 1.76 6.63
C LEU A 14 -0.19 2.57 5.39
N PRO A 15 -0.22 3.91 5.50
CA PRO A 15 -0.54 4.80 4.38
C PRO A 15 0.41 4.70 3.19
N GLU A 16 0.06 5.42 2.12
CA GLU A 16 0.93 5.59 0.96
C GLU A 16 2.02 6.65 1.21
N GLY A 17 3.26 6.38 0.80
CA GLY A 17 4.39 7.32 0.90
C GLY A 17 4.88 7.54 2.33
N ILE A 18 5.11 6.48 3.10
CA ILE A 18 5.45 6.59 4.54
C ILE A 18 6.86 7.16 4.81
N LEU A 19 7.71 7.23 3.79
CA LEU A 19 9.09 7.71 3.92
C LEU A 19 9.15 9.23 4.05
N ALA A 20 8.44 9.94 3.17
CA ALA A 20 8.42 11.38 3.12
C ALA A 20 7.16 11.85 2.42
N ARG A 21 6.48 12.82 3.02
CA ARG A 21 5.28 13.45 2.48
C ARG A 21 5.18 14.87 3.02
N ASP A 22 4.88 15.80 2.12
CA ASP A 22 4.63 17.20 2.46
C ASP A 22 3.54 17.73 1.52
N ASP A 23 2.57 18.46 2.08
CA ASP A 23 1.43 19.00 1.31
C ASP A 23 1.80 20.30 0.57
N ILE A 24 2.97 20.88 0.84
CA ILE A 24 3.50 22.12 0.25
C ILE A 24 4.65 21.80 -0.70
N ASP A 25 5.65 21.04 -0.25
CA ASP A 25 6.80 20.63 -1.06
C ASP A 25 6.55 19.29 -1.75
N LEU A 26 5.86 19.35 -2.89
CA LEU A 26 5.46 18.18 -3.66
C LEU A 26 6.65 17.39 -4.25
N ASP A 27 7.85 17.98 -4.29
CA ASP A 27 9.06 17.34 -4.77
C ASP A 27 9.83 16.62 -3.65
N LEU A 28 9.52 16.90 -2.38
CA LEU A 28 10.16 16.25 -1.23
C LEU A 28 10.15 14.72 -1.33
N PRO A 29 9.04 14.04 -1.65
CA PRO A 29 9.02 12.58 -1.76
C PRO A 29 10.02 12.04 -2.78
N ILE A 30 10.20 12.72 -3.92
CA ILE A 30 11.15 12.33 -4.97
C ILE A 30 12.59 12.50 -4.47
N ARG A 31 12.90 13.64 -3.84
CA ARG A 31 14.25 13.90 -3.30
C ARG A 31 14.61 12.98 -2.14
N ALA A 32 13.60 12.53 -1.38
CA ALA A 32 13.77 11.62 -0.25
C ALA A 32 13.72 10.14 -0.65
N ALA A 33 13.44 9.80 -1.91
CA ALA A 33 13.31 8.43 -2.38
C ALA A 33 14.57 7.60 -2.06
N GLN A 34 14.35 6.37 -1.60
CA GLN A 34 15.43 5.46 -1.21
C GLN A 34 15.24 4.08 -1.86
N PRO A 35 16.34 3.39 -2.19
CA PRO A 35 16.24 2.03 -2.71
C PRO A 35 15.73 1.06 -1.62
N LEU A 36 15.30 -0.13 -2.03
CA LEU A 36 14.77 -1.15 -1.12
C LEU A 36 15.83 -1.74 -0.17
N ASP A 37 17.12 -1.52 -0.43
CA ASP A 37 18.24 -1.83 0.44
C ASP A 37 18.80 -0.57 1.15
N GLY A 38 18.07 0.55 1.07
CA GLY A 38 18.43 1.81 1.72
C GLY A 38 18.08 1.84 3.21
N ALA A 39 18.62 2.84 3.92
CA ALA A 39 18.56 2.95 5.37
C ALA A 39 17.14 2.92 5.96
N PHE A 40 16.16 3.50 5.27
CA PHE A 40 14.77 3.44 5.73
C PHE A 40 14.23 2.00 5.73
N MET A 41 14.50 1.24 4.67
CA MET A 41 14.05 -0.15 4.57
C MET A 41 14.78 -1.06 5.53
N THR A 42 16.09 -0.87 5.71
CA THR A 42 16.87 -1.60 6.72
C THR A 42 16.22 -1.46 8.10
N ARG A 43 15.83 -0.25 8.51
CA ARG A 43 15.18 -0.05 9.82
C ARG A 43 13.80 -0.71 9.91
N LEU A 44 12.99 -0.67 8.86
CA LEU A 44 11.69 -1.38 8.89
C LEU A 44 11.85 -2.90 8.91
N GLN A 45 12.89 -3.44 8.26
CA GLN A 45 13.22 -4.86 8.32
C GLN A 45 13.70 -5.27 9.71
N GLU A 46 14.58 -4.48 10.34
CA GLU A 46 15.02 -4.70 11.72
C GLU A 46 13.83 -4.74 12.69
N GLU A 47 12.94 -3.74 12.64
CA GLU A 47 11.72 -3.70 13.46
C GLU A 47 10.78 -4.88 13.16
N SER A 48 10.66 -5.27 11.89
CA SER A 48 9.84 -6.41 11.49
C SER A 48 10.43 -7.74 11.94
N ALA A 49 11.74 -7.86 12.15
CA ALA A 49 12.38 -9.11 12.56
C ALA A 49 11.96 -9.57 13.97
N HIS A 50 11.40 -8.67 14.77
CA HIS A 50 10.96 -8.96 16.14
C HIS A 50 9.54 -9.54 16.24
N ASN A 51 8.83 -9.74 15.12
CA ASN A 51 7.47 -10.26 15.11
C ASN A 51 7.11 -10.96 13.77
N ASN A 52 5.99 -11.68 13.74
CA ASN A 52 5.50 -12.38 12.54
C ASN A 52 4.37 -11.62 11.80
N MET A 53 4.05 -10.39 12.21
CA MET A 53 3.02 -9.58 11.57
C MET A 53 3.44 -9.24 10.14
N THR A 54 2.48 -9.28 9.22
CA THR A 54 2.69 -8.76 7.87
C THR A 54 2.42 -7.26 7.87
N THR A 55 3.40 -6.46 7.47
CA THR A 55 3.25 -5.00 7.34
C THR A 55 3.24 -4.61 5.87
N ILE A 56 2.18 -3.97 5.41
CA ILE A 56 2.03 -3.46 4.04
C ILE A 56 2.11 -1.94 4.07
N PHE A 57 2.90 -1.36 3.19
CA PHE A 57 3.06 0.09 3.05
C PHE A 57 3.60 0.43 1.66
N THR A 58 3.77 1.71 1.36
CA THR A 58 4.51 2.11 0.15
C THR A 58 5.62 3.11 0.45
N ILE A 59 6.67 3.05 -0.36
CA ILE A 59 7.77 4.02 -0.39
C ILE A 59 8.09 4.39 -1.84
N LEU A 60 8.72 5.55 -2.04
CA LEU A 60 9.27 5.90 -3.34
C LEU A 60 10.67 5.31 -3.48
N VAL A 61 10.87 4.54 -4.55
CA VAL A 61 12.14 3.90 -4.91
C VAL A 61 12.71 4.61 -6.14
N PRO A 62 13.96 5.10 -6.12
CA PRO A 62 14.57 5.74 -7.28
C PRO A 62 14.54 4.85 -8.52
N SER A 63 14.29 5.44 -9.68
CA SER A 63 14.15 4.73 -10.95
C SER A 63 15.11 5.31 -12.00
N THR A 64 14.64 6.21 -12.85
CA THR A 64 15.46 7.02 -13.76
C THR A 64 15.81 8.38 -13.11
N PRO A 65 16.80 9.13 -13.62
CA PRO A 65 17.21 10.39 -13.01
C PRO A 65 16.05 11.37 -12.80
N GLY A 66 15.84 11.79 -11.55
CA GLY A 66 14.75 12.69 -11.16
C GLY A 66 13.37 12.03 -11.05
N ARG A 67 13.28 10.70 -11.15
CA ARG A 67 12.03 9.94 -11.11
C ARG A 67 12.11 8.78 -10.12
N ALA A 68 10.95 8.35 -9.64
CA ALA A 68 10.82 7.22 -8.72
C ALA A 68 9.69 6.28 -9.15
N VAL A 69 9.64 5.09 -8.56
CA VAL A 69 8.48 4.21 -8.61
C VAL A 69 7.80 4.25 -7.24
N ASN A 70 6.49 4.33 -7.23
CA ASN A 70 5.70 4.14 -6.01
C ASN A 70 5.58 2.64 -5.73
N MET A 71 6.40 2.17 -4.79
CA MET A 71 6.60 0.76 -4.50
C MET A 71 5.82 0.37 -3.26
N LEU A 72 4.77 -0.43 -3.41
CA LEU A 72 4.17 -1.19 -2.33
C LEU A 72 5.12 -2.30 -1.91
N VAL A 73 5.31 -2.43 -0.60
CA VAL A 73 6.15 -3.45 0.02
C VAL A 73 5.32 -4.17 1.07
N ALA A 74 5.41 -5.50 1.08
CA ALA A 74 4.96 -6.32 2.18
C ALA A 74 6.18 -6.88 2.92
N LEU A 75 6.30 -6.54 4.20
CA LEU A 75 7.33 -7.04 5.11
C LEU A 75 6.75 -8.09 6.05
N ARG A 76 7.51 -9.14 6.33
CA ARG A 76 7.22 -10.14 7.37
C ARG A 76 8.53 -10.71 7.92
N ALA A 77 8.66 -10.77 9.25
CA ALA A 77 9.83 -11.32 9.92
C ALA A 77 11.17 -10.78 9.37
N GLY A 78 11.21 -9.48 9.05
CA GLY A 78 12.41 -8.82 8.51
C GLY A 78 12.69 -9.04 7.01
N HIS A 79 11.81 -9.77 6.31
CA HIS A 79 11.94 -10.04 4.88
C HIS A 79 10.88 -9.31 4.06
N ILE A 80 11.29 -8.82 2.88
CA ILE A 80 10.35 -8.39 1.84
C ILE A 80 9.74 -9.65 1.23
N VAL A 81 8.47 -9.91 1.53
CA VAL A 81 7.72 -11.08 1.03
C VAL A 81 6.92 -10.77 -0.24
N ALA A 82 6.65 -9.49 -0.52
CA ALA A 82 6.19 -9.04 -1.82
C ALA A 82 6.57 -7.57 -2.09
N ARG A 83 6.61 -7.24 -3.37
CA ARG A 83 6.75 -5.87 -3.87
C ARG A 83 5.84 -5.67 -5.07
N TYR A 84 5.28 -4.48 -5.21
CA TYR A 84 4.42 -4.11 -6.31
C TYR A 84 4.63 -2.64 -6.67
N ALA A 85 5.03 -2.38 -7.91
CA ALA A 85 5.10 -1.03 -8.45
C ALA A 85 3.68 -0.60 -8.85
N LYS A 86 3.19 0.51 -8.29
CA LYS A 86 1.85 1.05 -8.55
C LYS A 86 1.57 1.10 -10.06
N LEU A 87 0.54 0.39 -10.49
CA LEU A 87 0.17 0.25 -11.90
C LEU A 87 -0.52 1.50 -12.42
N HIS A 88 -1.49 2.03 -11.67
CA HIS A 88 -2.28 3.18 -12.10
C HIS A 88 -1.82 4.47 -11.41
N LEU A 89 -1.24 5.39 -12.18
CA LEU A 89 -0.80 6.69 -11.68
C LEU A 89 -1.95 7.71 -11.70
N TYR A 90 -1.99 8.56 -10.67
CA TYR A 90 -2.98 9.62 -10.54
C TYR A 90 -2.65 10.82 -11.42
N ASP A 91 -3.20 10.81 -12.64
CA ASP A 91 -3.16 11.94 -13.57
C ASP A 91 -4.56 12.52 -13.73
N ALA A 92 -4.97 13.34 -12.76
CA ALA A 92 -6.30 13.94 -12.74
C ALA A 92 -6.32 15.30 -12.05
N PHE A 93 -7.24 16.15 -12.51
CA PHE A 93 -7.36 17.55 -12.08
C PHE A 93 -6.04 18.31 -12.29
N SER A 94 -5.46 18.85 -11.21
CA SER A 94 -4.20 19.60 -11.22
C SER A 94 -2.99 18.75 -10.79
N MET A 95 -3.16 17.46 -10.52
CA MET A 95 -2.04 16.59 -10.18
C MET A 95 -1.74 15.63 -11.33
N GLN A 96 -0.46 15.47 -11.59
CA GLN A 96 0.05 14.58 -12.62
C GLN A 96 1.20 13.77 -12.02
N GLU A 97 0.85 12.68 -11.34
CA GLU A 97 1.81 11.78 -10.69
C GLU A 97 2.82 11.23 -11.71
N SER A 98 2.43 11.04 -12.97
CA SER A 98 3.32 10.55 -14.04
C SER A 98 4.49 11.47 -14.40
N GLN A 99 4.48 12.75 -13.98
CA GLN A 99 5.61 13.66 -14.21
C GLN A 99 6.88 13.23 -13.49
N SER A 100 6.74 12.56 -12.34
CA SER A 100 7.87 12.17 -11.50
C SER A 100 7.83 10.70 -11.07
N ILE A 101 6.72 10.00 -11.29
CA ILE A 101 6.57 8.58 -10.98
C ILE A 101 6.49 7.72 -12.24
N ASP A 102 7.26 6.63 -12.26
CA ASP A 102 7.21 5.57 -13.25
C ASP A 102 6.18 4.50 -12.83
N ALA A 103 5.29 4.15 -13.76
CA ALA A 103 4.24 3.15 -13.53
C ALA A 103 4.81 1.72 -13.52
N GLY A 104 4.19 0.84 -12.74
CA GLY A 104 4.39 -0.59 -12.83
C GLY A 104 3.85 -1.18 -14.13
N THR A 105 4.15 -2.46 -14.36
CA THR A 105 3.72 -3.19 -15.57
C THR A 105 3.11 -4.56 -15.27
N VAL A 106 3.00 -4.92 -13.98
CA VAL A 106 2.52 -6.22 -13.51
C VAL A 106 1.40 -6.02 -12.52
N ILE A 107 0.42 -6.93 -12.54
CA ILE A 107 -0.64 -6.97 -11.53
C ILE A 107 -0.02 -7.35 -10.18
N ALA A 108 -0.52 -6.73 -9.12
CA ALA A 108 -0.05 -7.01 -7.77
C ALA A 108 -0.34 -8.46 -7.35
N PRO A 109 0.49 -9.04 -6.46
CA PRO A 109 0.30 -10.40 -6.00
C PRO A 109 -0.81 -10.52 -4.93
N VAL A 110 -1.23 -11.76 -4.68
CA VAL A 110 -2.01 -12.17 -3.50
C VAL A 110 -1.09 -12.84 -2.49
N LEU A 111 -1.15 -12.42 -1.23
CA LEU A 111 -0.37 -12.97 -0.12
C LEU A 111 -1.22 -13.86 0.78
N ASP A 112 -0.61 -14.88 1.37
CA ASP A 112 -1.23 -15.61 2.49
C ASP A 112 -0.80 -14.99 3.81
N VAL A 113 -1.77 -14.53 4.61
CA VAL A 113 -1.58 -13.99 5.96
C VAL A 113 -2.45 -14.80 6.92
N GLU A 114 -1.85 -15.73 7.67
CA GLU A 114 -2.57 -16.60 8.62
C GLU A 114 -3.76 -17.33 7.96
N GLY A 115 -3.59 -17.81 6.72
CA GLY A 115 -4.65 -18.50 5.96
C GLY A 115 -5.64 -17.59 5.24
N VAL A 116 -5.55 -16.26 5.40
CA VAL A 116 -6.34 -15.29 4.64
C VAL A 116 -5.57 -14.84 3.40
N LYS A 117 -6.21 -14.89 2.23
CA LYS A 117 -5.63 -14.42 0.96
C LYS A 117 -5.83 -12.92 0.79
N VAL A 118 -4.74 -12.16 0.87
CA VAL A 118 -4.72 -10.69 0.81
C VAL A 118 -4.22 -10.23 -0.55
N GLY A 119 -5.11 -9.70 -1.39
CA GLY A 119 -4.75 -9.03 -2.64
C GLY A 119 -4.22 -7.62 -2.36
N LEU A 120 -3.16 -7.21 -3.06
CA LEU A 120 -2.50 -5.93 -2.85
C LEU A 120 -2.94 -4.89 -3.89
N MET A 121 -3.22 -3.67 -3.46
CA MET A 121 -3.52 -2.53 -4.35
C MET A 121 -2.87 -1.27 -3.80
N THR A 122 -2.68 -0.24 -4.62
CA THR A 122 -2.19 1.06 -4.16
C THR A 122 -3.09 2.18 -4.63
N CYS A 123 -3.68 2.91 -3.68
CA CYS A 123 -4.40 4.17 -3.88
C CYS A 123 -5.30 4.22 -5.13
N TYR A 124 -4.79 4.79 -6.23
CA TYR A 124 -5.57 5.01 -7.45
C TYR A 124 -5.98 3.72 -8.18
N ASP A 125 -5.32 2.59 -7.89
CA ASP A 125 -5.75 1.26 -8.33
C ASP A 125 -7.22 0.97 -7.98
N LEU A 126 -7.74 1.53 -6.89
CA LEU A 126 -9.14 1.40 -6.47
C LEU A 126 -10.15 1.87 -7.54
N ARG A 127 -9.74 2.77 -8.44
CA ARG A 127 -10.61 3.29 -9.51
C ARG A 127 -10.70 2.36 -10.71
N PHE A 128 -9.94 1.27 -10.73
CA PHE A 128 -9.86 0.32 -11.84
C PHE A 128 -10.45 -1.02 -11.39
N PRO A 129 -11.75 -1.27 -11.66
CA PRO A 129 -12.43 -2.48 -11.17
C PRO A 129 -11.76 -3.77 -11.67
N ASP A 130 -11.14 -3.73 -12.84
CA ASP A 130 -10.38 -4.84 -13.41
C ASP A 130 -9.23 -5.30 -12.50
N MET A 131 -8.64 -4.39 -11.73
CA MET A 131 -7.60 -4.73 -10.74
C MET A 131 -8.18 -5.57 -9.59
N ALA A 132 -9.28 -5.11 -9.00
CA ALA A 132 -9.96 -5.85 -7.93
C ALA A 132 -10.46 -7.22 -8.44
N LEU A 133 -11.02 -7.26 -9.65
CA LEU A 133 -11.44 -8.50 -10.30
C LEU A 133 -10.28 -9.46 -10.54
N ALA A 134 -9.14 -8.96 -11.05
CA ALA A 134 -7.96 -9.79 -11.27
C ALA A 134 -7.40 -10.38 -9.97
N LEU A 135 -7.43 -9.64 -8.87
CA LEU A 135 -7.01 -10.14 -7.54
C LEU A 135 -8.02 -11.16 -6.98
N ALA A 136 -9.31 -10.92 -7.15
CA ALA A 136 -10.37 -11.87 -6.80
C ALA A 136 -10.21 -13.20 -7.56
N LEU A 137 -9.94 -13.15 -8.87
CA LEU A 137 -9.68 -14.33 -9.70
C LEU A 137 -8.38 -15.06 -9.32
N GLN A 138 -7.41 -14.37 -8.72
CA GLN A 138 -6.23 -14.97 -8.11
C GLN A 138 -6.50 -15.58 -6.72
N GLY A 139 -7.75 -15.51 -6.24
CA GLY A 139 -8.17 -16.09 -4.98
C GLY A 139 -8.00 -15.19 -3.77
N ALA A 140 -7.94 -13.87 -3.93
CA ALA A 140 -7.99 -12.95 -2.79
C ALA A 140 -9.35 -13.05 -2.05
N ASP A 141 -9.29 -13.07 -0.72
CA ASP A 141 -10.42 -12.93 0.20
C ASP A 141 -10.62 -11.46 0.62
N VAL A 142 -9.53 -10.70 0.71
CA VAL A 142 -9.51 -9.30 1.17
C VAL A 142 -8.55 -8.49 0.30
N LEU A 143 -8.80 -7.19 0.19
CA LEU A 143 -7.91 -6.26 -0.52
C LEU A 143 -7.26 -5.29 0.47
N ALA A 144 -5.94 -5.23 0.47
CA ALA A 144 -5.15 -4.27 1.24
C ALA A 144 -4.77 -3.08 0.35
N LEU A 145 -5.09 -1.86 0.81
CA LEU A 145 -4.98 -0.64 0.02
C LEU A 145 -4.32 0.50 0.83
N PRO A 146 -2.98 0.61 0.84
CA PRO A 146 -2.31 1.85 1.23
C PRO A 146 -2.80 3.03 0.38
N THR A 147 -3.15 4.13 1.03
CA THR A 147 -3.62 5.36 0.34
C THR A 147 -2.92 6.60 0.91
N GLY A 148 -2.74 7.59 0.05
CA GLY A 148 -2.13 8.87 0.40
C GLY A 148 -3.04 10.03 0.03
N TRP A 149 -4.33 9.94 0.37
CA TRP A 149 -5.24 11.07 0.15
C TRP A 149 -4.84 12.24 1.06
N GLY A 150 -4.82 13.45 0.52
CA GLY A 150 -4.55 14.67 1.30
C GLY A 150 -5.60 14.89 2.40
N SER A 151 -5.48 15.99 3.13
CA SER A 151 -6.30 16.39 4.28
C SER A 151 -7.81 16.62 4.01
N ARG A 152 -8.33 16.17 2.87
CA ARG A 152 -9.77 16.13 2.61
C ARG A 152 -10.39 14.96 3.38
N PRO A 153 -11.47 15.18 4.14
CA PRO A 153 -12.22 14.09 4.76
C PRO A 153 -12.89 13.32 3.63
N VAL A 154 -12.24 12.28 3.14
CA VAL A 154 -12.88 11.34 2.24
C VAL A 154 -13.59 10.32 3.11
N GLU A 155 -14.86 10.10 2.81
CA GLU A 155 -15.77 9.27 3.58
C GLU A 155 -15.14 7.93 3.97
N ARG A 156 -15.36 7.55 5.24
CA ARG A 156 -15.11 6.20 5.72
C ARG A 156 -15.98 5.24 4.91
N ALA A 157 -15.33 4.24 4.33
CA ALA A 157 -15.90 3.09 3.66
C ALA A 157 -16.65 3.36 2.34
N ALA A 158 -16.22 2.65 1.30
CA ALA A 158 -17.15 1.95 0.43
C ALA A 158 -16.70 0.49 0.41
N VAL A 159 -17.45 -0.40 1.07
CA VAL A 159 -17.42 -1.82 0.74
C VAL A 159 -18.04 -1.92 -0.64
N VAL A 160 -17.24 -2.24 -1.66
CA VAL A 160 -17.78 -2.56 -2.98
C VAL A 160 -18.04 -4.06 -3.00
N ASP A 161 -19.31 -4.41 -2.78
CA ASP A 161 -19.79 -5.76 -3.06
C ASP A 161 -19.89 -5.91 -4.58
N ALA A 162 -19.13 -6.86 -5.12
CA ALA A 162 -19.14 -7.20 -6.54
C ALA A 162 -20.21 -8.27 -6.87
N ALA A 163 -21.26 -8.41 -6.08
CA ALA A 163 -22.48 -9.09 -6.50
C ALA A 163 -23.64 -8.66 -5.61
N GLY A 164 -24.71 -8.12 -6.18
CA GLY A 164 -25.95 -7.84 -5.44
C GLY A 164 -26.70 -9.11 -5.01
N GLY A 165 -26.05 -10.03 -4.31
CA GLY A 165 -26.60 -11.31 -3.87
C GLY A 165 -25.62 -12.09 -2.99
N GLU A 166 -26.03 -12.30 -1.75
CA GLU A 166 -25.46 -13.10 -0.66
C GLU A 166 -24.19 -13.94 -0.93
N SER A 167 -23.16 -13.64 -0.12
CA SER A 167 -22.00 -14.47 0.29
C SER A 167 -20.72 -14.50 -0.56
N ALA A 168 -19.90 -13.44 -0.46
CA ALA A 168 -18.43 -13.46 -0.32
C ALA A 168 -17.93 -12.02 -0.09
N GLY A 169 -17.82 -11.59 1.17
CA GLY A 169 -17.52 -10.20 1.50
C GLY A 169 -16.02 -9.88 1.41
N TYR A 170 -15.64 -8.96 0.51
CA TYR A 170 -14.31 -8.33 0.52
C TYR A 170 -14.25 -7.23 1.57
N HIS A 171 -13.39 -7.36 2.58
CA HIS A 171 -13.13 -6.29 3.54
C HIS A 171 -11.96 -5.41 3.06
N LEU A 172 -12.25 -4.16 2.71
CA LEU A 172 -11.22 -3.13 2.55
C LEU A 172 -10.70 -2.75 3.94
N LEU A 173 -9.46 -3.11 4.24
CA LEU A 173 -8.79 -2.66 5.47
C LEU A 173 -8.22 -1.27 5.23
N TYR A 174 -8.87 -0.29 5.85
CA TYR A 174 -8.47 1.12 5.86
C TYR A 174 -8.34 1.59 7.31
N ASP A 175 -7.14 1.95 7.73
CA ASP A 175 -6.92 2.75 8.93
C ASP A 175 -6.32 4.10 8.55
N CYS A 176 -7.16 5.14 8.53
CA CYS A 176 -6.71 6.53 8.57
C CYS A 176 -6.92 7.02 10.00
N GLY A 177 -5.81 7.07 10.74
CA GLY A 177 -5.80 7.42 12.14
C GLY A 177 -6.59 8.69 12.46
N ARG A 178 -7.60 8.54 13.31
CA ARG A 178 -7.91 9.41 14.45
C ARG A 178 -8.75 8.59 15.45
N GLY A 179 -8.09 8.13 16.52
CA GLY A 179 -8.75 7.42 17.61
C GLY A 179 -7.76 6.97 18.67
N VAL A 180 -7.67 7.78 19.73
CA VAL A 180 -7.12 7.49 21.06
C VAL A 180 -7.12 5.99 21.41
N TRP A 181 -5.95 5.41 21.70
CA TRP A 181 -5.66 4.39 22.73
C TRP A 181 -4.16 4.35 22.99
#